data_AF-K7W5A2-F1
#
_entry.id   AF-K7W5A2-F1
#
_cell.length_a   1.000
_cell.length_b   1.000
_cell.length_c   1.000
_cell.angle_alpha   90.00
_cell.angle_beta   90.00
_cell.angle_gamma   90.00
#
_symmetry.space_group_name_H-M   'P 1'
#
loop_
_entity.id
_entity.type
_entity.pdbx_description
1 polymer ?
#
loop_
_entity_poly.entity_id
_entity_poly.type
_entity_poly.pdbx_seq_one_letter_code
_entity_poly.pdbx_strand_id
1 'polypeptide(L)'
;MYISQEENMVLSSVFEDIQVIGESEDPEWIAAKLQQMKDPDFESNVVADSQSKGFDKGILEFLNLVQDQPWIYATHQFGYIAPHKSGSIQTQPIQHPSAIQADNTLKNNRVNIRLDRLHIEKYPGGGTHNVLITFAVRNQVADAQESVSFSQTYRVQEGQSAGISGYPIFIGLNVGSQGIAFECSTVNVKNEQDKAILAALESSPFQSGLKLLTTTQPAIAPFTEITLGVVKLLAQRHENVAVQKFYLGLDFENTAMGCRLAEGNYIAVQVADETLIDWSKWIYKAEVGAIVHKADSSKLPYNYVIFRISRYEE
;
A
#
# COMPACT_ATOMS: atom_id res chain seq x y z
N MET A 1 -28.17 1.02 -39.42
CA MET A 1 -28.67 0.75 -38.05
C MET A 1 -27.44 0.36 -37.25
N TYR A 2 -26.88 1.32 -36.52
CA TYR A 2 -25.64 1.15 -35.76
C TYR A 2 -25.91 0.27 -34.54
N ILE A 3 -25.19 -0.84 -34.43
CA ILE A 3 -25.07 -1.58 -33.17
C ILE A 3 -23.82 -1.03 -32.49
N SER A 4 -24.05 -0.25 -31.42
CA SER A 4 -23.02 0.21 -30.50
C SER A 4 -22.44 -0.99 -29.76
N GLN A 5 -21.19 -1.35 -30.05
CA GLN A 5 -20.36 -2.09 -29.11
C GLN A 5 -19.84 -1.10 -28.08
N GLU A 6 -20.64 -0.85 -27.04
CA GLU A 6 -20.09 -0.48 -25.74
C GLU A 6 -19.51 -1.77 -25.15
N GLU A 7 -18.25 -2.05 -25.46
CA GLU A 7 -17.43 -2.89 -24.59
C GLU A 7 -17.33 -2.15 -23.25
N ASN A 8 -18.18 -2.54 -22.31
CA ASN A 8 -17.96 -2.30 -20.89
C ASN A 8 -16.64 -2.98 -20.52
N MET A 9 -15.53 -2.24 -20.66
CA MET A 9 -14.23 -2.61 -20.14
C MET A 9 -14.30 -2.51 -18.61
N VAL A 10 -14.84 -3.55 -17.97
CA VAL A 10 -14.74 -3.74 -16.52
C VAL A 10 -13.25 -3.84 -16.22
N LEU A 11 -12.72 -2.79 -15.61
CA LEU A 11 -11.33 -2.68 -15.21
C LEU A 11 -11.08 -3.62 -14.02
N SER A 12 -10.71 -4.87 -14.28
CA SER A 12 -10.39 -5.84 -13.22
C SER A 12 -9.19 -5.35 -12.41
N SER A 13 -9.34 -5.25 -11.09
CA SER A 13 -8.20 -5.00 -10.21
C SER A 13 -7.21 -6.15 -10.31
N VAL A 14 -5.93 -5.82 -10.20
CA VAL A 14 -4.88 -6.83 -10.15
C VAL A 14 -4.92 -7.65 -8.84
N PHE A 15 -5.48 -7.06 -7.78
CA PHE A 15 -5.60 -7.62 -6.44
C PHE A 15 -7.04 -8.03 -6.07
N GLU A 16 -7.93 -8.23 -7.04
CA GLU A 16 -9.33 -8.62 -6.80
C GLU A 16 -9.43 -9.91 -5.95
N ASP A 17 -8.50 -10.85 -6.16
CA ASP A 17 -8.44 -12.14 -5.44
C ASP A 17 -7.73 -12.08 -4.08
N ILE A 18 -7.27 -10.90 -3.64
CA ILE A 18 -6.57 -10.71 -2.36
C ILE A 18 -7.54 -10.08 -1.36
N GLN A 19 -8.09 -10.92 -0.48
CA GLN A 19 -8.88 -10.45 0.66
C GLN A 19 -7.93 -9.96 1.76
N VAL A 20 -7.99 -8.67 2.11
CA VAL A 20 -7.28 -8.16 3.29
C VAL A 20 -8.10 -8.44 4.55
N ILE A 21 -7.40 -8.55 5.69
CA ILE A 21 -8.05 -8.90 6.96
C ILE A 21 -9.18 -7.93 7.34
N GLY A 22 -9.02 -6.64 7.03
CA GLY A 22 -10.04 -5.63 7.29
C GLY A 22 -11.22 -5.59 6.32
N GLU A 23 -11.22 -6.43 5.28
CA GLU A 23 -12.37 -6.62 4.36
C GLU A 23 -13.21 -7.85 4.75
N SER A 24 -12.75 -8.69 5.69
CA SER A 24 -13.48 -9.89 6.09
C SER A 24 -14.60 -9.55 7.05
N GLU A 25 -15.83 -9.91 6.69
CA GLU A 25 -16.98 -9.87 7.61
C GLU A 25 -17.09 -11.14 8.47
N ASP A 26 -16.32 -12.19 8.16
CA ASP A 26 -16.33 -13.46 8.87
C ASP A 26 -15.38 -13.43 10.08
N PRO A 27 -15.92 -13.39 11.33
CA PRO A 27 -15.09 -13.36 12.53
C PRO A 27 -14.33 -14.66 12.76
N GLU A 28 -14.85 -15.81 12.29
CA GLU A 28 -14.17 -17.11 12.43
C GLU A 28 -12.91 -17.14 11.56
N TRP A 29 -12.99 -16.61 10.34
CA TRP A 29 -11.84 -16.47 9.47
C TRP A 29 -10.78 -15.54 10.06
N ILE A 30 -11.19 -14.39 10.61
CA ILE A 30 -10.27 -13.45 11.28
C ILE A 30 -9.60 -14.14 12.46
N ALA A 31 -10.37 -14.78 13.34
CA ALA A 31 -9.84 -15.51 14.51
C ALA A 31 -8.86 -16.61 14.09
N ALA A 32 -9.19 -17.38 13.05
CA ALA A 32 -8.31 -18.41 12.51
C ALA A 32 -6.98 -17.81 12.00
N LYS A 33 -7.02 -16.67 11.31
CA LYS A 33 -5.82 -15.95 10.87
C LYS A 33 -4.99 -15.46 12.05
N LEU A 34 -5.60 -14.84 13.06
CA LEU A 34 -4.87 -14.37 14.25
C LEU A 34 -4.22 -15.51 15.03
N GLN A 35 -4.92 -16.64 15.17
CA GLN A 35 -4.38 -17.85 15.80
C GLN A 35 -3.18 -18.39 15.02
N GLN A 36 -3.27 -18.47 13.69
CA GLN A 36 -2.16 -18.91 12.82
C GLN A 36 -0.97 -17.94 12.89
N MET A 37 -1.27 -16.64 12.94
CA MET A 37 -0.29 -15.59 13.15
C MET A 37 0.25 -15.58 14.58
N LYS A 38 -0.25 -16.41 15.51
CA LYS A 38 0.14 -16.42 16.93
C LYS A 38 0.13 -15.01 17.51
N ASP A 39 -0.94 -14.26 17.21
CA ASP A 39 -1.09 -12.90 17.66
C ASP A 39 -1.12 -12.86 19.20
N PRO A 40 -0.27 -12.06 19.85
CA PRO A 40 -0.19 -12.03 21.31
C PRO A 40 -1.45 -11.45 21.97
N ASP A 41 -2.21 -10.63 21.25
CA ASP A 41 -3.46 -10.05 21.76
C ASP A 41 -4.66 -10.98 21.53
N PHE A 42 -4.46 -12.09 20.82
CA PHE A 42 -5.46 -13.13 20.62
C PHE A 42 -5.32 -14.23 21.68
N GLU A 43 -6.14 -14.17 22.74
CA GLU A 43 -6.24 -15.25 23.71
C GLU A 43 -7.03 -16.44 23.14
N SER A 44 -6.41 -17.61 23.07
CA SER A 44 -6.99 -18.85 22.52
C SER A 44 -8.26 -19.36 23.24
N ASN A 45 -8.62 -18.76 24.38
CA ASN A 45 -9.75 -19.17 25.20
C ASN A 45 -11.10 -18.74 24.62
N VAL A 46 -11.13 -17.76 23.69
CA VAL A 46 -12.39 -17.22 23.13
C VAL A 46 -13.07 -18.19 22.16
N VAL A 47 -12.32 -19.08 21.51
CA VAL A 47 -12.86 -20.06 20.53
C VAL A 47 -13.10 -21.44 21.15
N ALA A 48 -12.46 -21.76 22.28
CA ALA A 48 -12.63 -23.06 22.94
C ALA A 48 -13.98 -23.21 23.66
N ASP A 49 -14.60 -22.11 24.08
CA ASP A 49 -15.93 -22.11 24.73
C ASP A 49 -17.10 -22.22 23.74
N SER A 50 -16.83 -22.17 22.43
CA SER A 50 -17.83 -22.27 21.35
C SER A 50 -18.57 -23.62 21.29
N GLN A 51 -18.12 -24.63 22.05
CA GLN A 51 -18.86 -25.90 22.19
C GLN A 51 -19.88 -25.89 23.34
N SER A 52 -19.91 -24.87 24.19
CA SER A 52 -20.81 -24.82 25.35
C SER A 52 -21.63 -23.53 25.41
N LYS A 53 -22.83 -23.57 24.81
CA LYS A 53 -23.99 -22.67 25.07
C LYS A 53 -23.63 -21.20 25.41
N GLY A 54 -23.03 -20.48 24.46
CA GLY A 54 -22.74 -19.05 24.62
C GLY A 54 -22.10 -18.38 23.39
N PHE A 55 -22.49 -18.82 22.18
CA PHE A 55 -21.83 -18.44 20.92
C PHE A 55 -21.81 -16.92 20.66
N ASP A 56 -22.90 -16.22 20.99
CA ASP A 56 -23.00 -14.76 20.77
C ASP A 56 -22.07 -13.95 21.69
N LYS A 57 -21.74 -14.46 22.88
CA LYS A 57 -20.96 -13.70 23.87
C LYS A 57 -19.46 -13.70 23.54
N GLY A 58 -18.92 -14.84 23.10
CA GLY A 58 -17.51 -14.96 22.70
C GLY A 58 -17.17 -14.14 21.46
N ILE A 59 -18.08 -14.09 20.48
CA ILE A 59 -17.90 -13.28 19.26
C ILE A 59 -17.96 -11.78 19.59
N LEU A 60 -18.85 -11.34 20.47
CA LEU A 60 -18.94 -9.93 20.87
C LEU A 60 -17.71 -9.48 21.69
N GLU A 61 -17.19 -10.33 22.58
CA GLU A 61 -15.95 -10.06 23.30
C GLU A 61 -14.74 -10.01 22.35
N PHE A 62 -14.68 -10.92 21.37
CA PHE A 62 -13.67 -10.90 20.31
C PHE A 62 -13.71 -9.60 19.50
N LEU A 63 -14.89 -9.20 19.00
CA LEU A 63 -15.06 -7.98 18.20
C LEU A 63 -14.62 -6.72 18.97
N ASN A 64 -14.88 -6.66 20.28
CA ASN A 64 -14.41 -5.55 21.11
C ASN A 64 -12.88 -5.53 21.28
N LEU A 65 -12.21 -6.68 21.36
CA LEU A 65 -10.74 -6.75 21.50
C LEU A 65 -10.02 -6.32 20.21
N VAL A 66 -10.60 -6.61 19.05
CA VAL A 66 -9.99 -6.31 17.75
C VAL A 66 -10.40 -4.94 17.19
N GLN A 67 -11.47 -4.33 17.71
CA GLN A 67 -12.02 -3.07 17.19
C GLN A 67 -11.06 -1.89 17.18
N ASP A 68 -10.06 -1.86 18.06
CA ASP A 68 -9.09 -0.77 18.17
C ASP A 68 -7.76 -1.05 17.44
N GLN A 69 -7.67 -2.16 16.69
CA GLN A 69 -6.43 -2.54 16.02
C GLN A 69 -6.31 -1.85 14.64
N PRO A 70 -5.19 -1.15 14.33
CA PRO A 70 -5.08 -0.39 13.07
C PRO A 70 -5.14 -1.27 11.82
N TRP A 71 -4.80 -2.56 11.94
CA TRP A 71 -4.81 -3.52 10.83
C TRP A 71 -6.19 -4.05 10.46
N ILE A 72 -7.24 -3.82 11.28
CA ILE A 72 -8.58 -4.34 11.00
C ILE A 72 -9.39 -3.49 10.03
N TYR A 73 -8.86 -2.34 9.61
CA TYR A 73 -9.57 -1.44 8.71
C TYR A 73 -9.06 -1.57 7.28
N ALA A 74 -9.98 -1.68 6.32
CA ALA A 74 -9.64 -1.62 4.90
C ALA A 74 -9.54 -0.18 4.36
N THR A 75 -10.12 0.79 5.08
CA THR A 75 -10.19 2.19 4.66
C THR A 75 -8.83 2.87 4.74
N HIS A 76 -8.56 3.75 3.78
CA HIS A 76 -7.35 4.55 3.75
C HIS A 76 -7.68 6.03 3.60
N GLN A 77 -6.94 6.87 4.31
CA GLN A 77 -6.96 8.31 4.12
C GLN A 77 -5.64 8.78 3.51
N PHE A 78 -5.73 9.69 2.55
CA PHE A 78 -4.58 10.14 1.77
C PHE A 78 -4.07 11.50 2.19
N GLY A 79 -2.75 11.65 2.24
CA GLY A 79 -2.04 12.89 2.50
C GLY A 79 -1.02 13.20 1.41
N TYR A 80 -0.63 14.45 1.31
CA TYR A 80 0.35 14.95 0.36
C TYR A 80 1.31 15.94 1.03
N ILE A 81 2.58 15.77 0.73
CA ILE A 81 3.66 16.69 1.09
C ILE A 81 4.30 17.20 -0.20
N ALA A 82 4.33 18.53 -0.35
CA ALA A 82 4.89 19.17 -1.54
C ALA A 82 6.41 18.99 -1.64
N PRO A 83 7.01 19.10 -2.84
CA PRO A 83 8.45 19.07 -3.01
C PRO A 83 9.12 20.14 -2.16
N HIS A 84 10.22 19.75 -1.52
CA HIS A 84 10.96 20.62 -0.63
C HIS A 84 12.20 21.20 -1.29
N LYS A 85 12.55 22.44 -0.92
CA LYS A 85 13.84 23.00 -1.31
C LYS A 85 14.95 22.29 -0.54
N SER A 86 15.93 21.77 -1.27
CA SER A 86 17.10 21.13 -0.70
C SER A 86 17.79 22.06 0.32
N GLY A 87 18.24 21.49 1.45
CA GLY A 87 18.90 22.22 2.53
C GLY A 87 17.99 23.00 3.48
N SER A 88 16.66 23.04 3.26
CA SER A 88 15.75 23.63 4.24
C SER A 88 15.41 22.61 5.34
N ILE A 89 15.35 23.09 6.59
CA ILE A 89 14.91 22.31 7.76
C ILE A 89 13.49 22.68 8.20
N GLN A 90 12.81 23.54 7.41
CA GLN A 90 11.46 23.96 7.73
C GLN A 90 10.49 22.78 7.70
N THR A 91 9.56 22.80 8.65
CA THR A 91 8.47 21.85 8.71
C THR A 91 7.55 22.06 7.51
N GLN A 92 7.07 20.97 6.92
CA GLN A 92 6.18 21.03 5.76
C GLN A 92 4.75 20.70 6.16
N PRO A 93 3.76 21.44 5.65
CA PRO A 93 2.35 21.10 5.84
C PRO A 93 2.01 19.82 5.10
N ILE A 94 1.08 19.05 5.66
CA ILE A 94 0.45 17.93 4.98
C ILE A 94 -0.95 18.39 4.57
N GLN A 95 -1.36 18.05 3.35
CA GLN A 95 -2.67 18.40 2.80
C GLN A 95 -3.33 17.15 2.21
N HIS A 96 -4.65 17.15 2.11
CA HIS A 96 -5.32 16.13 1.32
C HIS A 96 -4.95 16.32 -0.18
N PRO A 97 -4.70 15.25 -0.97
CA PRO A 97 -4.36 15.38 -2.38
C PRO A 97 -5.43 16.02 -3.27
N SER A 98 -6.69 16.08 -2.83
CA SER A 98 -7.75 16.84 -3.53
C SER A 98 -7.69 18.35 -3.28
N ALA A 99 -6.84 18.82 -2.37
CA ALA A 99 -6.69 20.24 -2.04
C ALA A 99 -5.49 20.92 -2.74
N ILE A 100 -4.65 20.15 -3.43
CA ILE A 100 -3.41 20.66 -4.06
C ILE A 100 -3.68 21.16 -5.49
N GLN A 101 -2.70 21.76 -6.16
CA GLN A 101 -2.82 22.02 -7.61
C GLN A 101 -2.23 20.85 -8.40
N ALA A 102 -2.94 20.41 -9.44
CA ALA A 102 -2.41 19.41 -10.36
C ALA A 102 -1.28 20.00 -11.22
N ASP A 103 -0.21 19.25 -11.38
CA ASP A 103 0.92 19.60 -12.24
C ASP A 103 0.68 19.11 -13.67
N ASN A 104 -0.01 19.94 -14.46
CA ASN A 104 -0.34 19.64 -15.84
C ASN A 104 0.88 19.36 -16.74
N THR A 105 2.09 19.74 -16.32
CA THR A 105 3.30 19.48 -17.11
C THR A 105 3.75 18.02 -17.02
N LEU A 106 3.16 17.21 -16.13
CA LEU A 106 3.39 15.76 -16.07
C LEU A 106 2.58 14.98 -17.11
N LYS A 107 1.59 15.60 -17.77
CA LYS A 107 0.80 14.98 -18.84
C LYS A 107 1.71 14.47 -19.95
N ASN A 108 1.50 13.21 -20.35
CA ASN A 108 2.25 12.55 -21.43
C ASN A 108 3.79 12.58 -21.23
N ASN A 109 4.24 12.73 -20.00
CA ASN A 109 5.65 12.75 -19.62
C ASN A 109 5.98 11.54 -18.76
N ARG A 110 7.28 11.36 -18.49
CA ARG A 110 7.78 10.27 -17.66
C ARG A 110 8.04 10.72 -16.22
N VAL A 111 7.73 9.83 -15.28
CA VAL A 111 7.96 10.05 -13.85
C VAL A 111 8.74 8.89 -13.23
N ASN A 112 9.40 9.19 -12.12
CA ASN A 112 9.99 8.22 -11.23
C ASN A 112 9.08 8.06 -10.01
N ILE A 113 8.89 6.80 -9.59
CA ILE A 113 8.15 6.42 -8.40
C ILE A 113 9.13 5.77 -7.42
N ARG A 114 9.18 6.29 -6.20
CA ARG A 114 10.08 5.77 -5.14
C ARG A 114 9.32 5.50 -3.85
N LEU A 115 9.68 4.44 -3.15
CA LEU A 115 9.21 4.16 -1.80
C LEU A 115 10.09 4.93 -0.81
N ASP A 116 9.50 5.91 -0.13
CA ASP A 116 10.19 6.73 0.86
C ASP A 116 9.92 6.24 2.29
N ARG A 117 8.80 5.57 2.54
CA ARG A 117 8.50 4.97 3.85
C ARG A 117 7.50 3.83 3.79
N LEU A 118 7.75 2.83 4.64
CA LEU A 118 6.79 1.83 5.07
C LEU A 118 6.82 1.82 6.60
N HIS A 119 5.75 2.28 7.23
CA HIS A 119 5.61 2.32 8.69
C HIS A 119 4.52 1.35 9.14
N ILE A 120 4.88 0.50 10.10
CA ILE A 120 3.96 -0.45 10.71
C ILE A 120 3.80 -0.07 12.17
N GLU A 121 2.66 0.53 12.50
CA GLU A 121 2.29 0.74 13.89
C GLU A 121 2.03 -0.63 14.54
N LYS A 122 1.17 -1.44 13.89
CA LYS A 122 0.87 -2.80 14.36
C LYS A 122 0.28 -3.64 13.24
N TYR A 123 0.74 -4.90 13.13
CA TYR A 123 0.22 -5.95 12.25
C TYR A 123 -0.05 -7.22 13.05
N PRO A 124 -0.91 -8.13 12.55
CA PRO A 124 -1.17 -9.39 13.23
C PRO A 124 0.10 -10.21 13.50
N GLY A 125 0.22 -10.79 14.68
CA GLY A 125 1.29 -11.72 15.06
C GLY A 125 2.40 -11.18 15.97
N GLY A 126 2.41 -9.86 16.24
CA GLY A 126 3.33 -9.21 17.18
C GLY A 126 4.80 -9.11 16.72
N GLY A 127 5.51 -8.11 17.23
CA GLY A 127 6.98 -8.05 17.17
C GLY A 127 7.56 -7.61 15.83
N THR A 128 8.35 -8.50 15.18
CA THR A 128 8.96 -8.19 13.87
C THR A 128 8.23 -8.88 12.74
N HIS A 129 7.83 -8.11 11.75
CA HIS A 129 7.08 -8.54 10.58
C HIS A 129 7.97 -8.64 9.34
N ASN A 130 7.69 -9.58 8.44
CA ASN A 130 8.25 -9.58 7.09
C ASN A 130 7.12 -9.16 6.15
N VAL A 131 7.17 -7.91 5.71
CA VAL A 131 6.08 -7.29 4.96
C VAL A 131 6.45 -7.31 3.49
N LEU A 132 5.75 -8.13 2.71
CA LEU A 132 5.75 -8.05 1.26
C LEU A 132 4.87 -6.87 0.86
N ILE A 133 5.47 -5.82 0.29
CA ILE A 133 4.73 -4.73 -0.33
C ILE A 133 4.72 -4.93 -1.85
N THR A 134 3.55 -4.73 -2.46
CA THR A 134 3.40 -4.78 -3.92
C THR A 134 2.75 -3.50 -4.41
N PHE A 135 3.39 -2.84 -5.37
CA PHE A 135 2.80 -1.76 -6.14
C PHE A 135 2.46 -2.27 -7.53
N ALA A 136 1.27 -1.95 -8.02
CA ALA A 136 0.89 -2.12 -9.41
C ALA A 136 0.46 -0.77 -9.98
N VAL A 137 0.80 -0.52 -11.23
CA VAL A 137 0.53 0.74 -11.92
C VAL A 137 0.23 0.49 -13.38
N ARG A 138 -0.58 1.36 -13.98
CA ARG A 138 -0.85 1.33 -15.42
C ARG A 138 0.11 2.26 -16.15
N ASN A 139 1.06 1.68 -16.87
CA ASN A 139 1.99 2.38 -17.73
C ASN A 139 1.30 2.67 -19.08
N GLN A 140 1.21 3.94 -19.48
CA GLN A 140 0.57 4.32 -20.75
C GLN A 140 1.63 4.43 -21.85
N VAL A 141 1.72 3.44 -22.73
CA VAL A 141 2.72 3.40 -23.81
C VAL A 141 2.01 3.56 -25.15
N ALA A 142 2.22 4.68 -25.83
CA ALA A 142 1.66 5.01 -27.15
C ALA A 142 0.15 4.71 -27.27
N ASP A 143 -0.21 3.53 -27.78
CA ASP A 143 -1.59 3.10 -28.07
C ASP A 143 -2.11 2.00 -27.10
N ALA A 144 -1.34 1.64 -26.06
CA ALA A 144 -1.67 0.58 -25.10
C ALA A 144 -1.50 1.01 -23.64
N GLN A 145 -2.34 0.46 -22.76
CA GLN A 145 -2.14 0.49 -21.32
C GLN A 145 -1.58 -0.86 -20.88
N GLU A 146 -0.40 -0.87 -20.28
CA GLU A 146 0.21 -2.07 -19.72
C GLU A 146 0.23 -1.98 -18.19
N SER A 147 -0.20 -3.04 -17.52
CA SER A 147 -0.04 -3.15 -16.07
C SER A 147 1.40 -3.54 -15.76
N VAL A 148 2.04 -2.82 -14.84
CA VAL A 148 3.40 -3.10 -14.36
C VAL A 148 3.37 -3.22 -12.85
N SER A 149 4.00 -4.25 -12.30
CA SER A 149 4.08 -4.45 -10.85
C SER A 149 5.51 -4.51 -10.32
N PHE A 150 5.68 -4.06 -9.08
CA PHE A 150 6.88 -4.18 -8.28
C PHE A 150 6.52 -4.82 -6.94
N SER A 151 7.32 -5.79 -6.48
CA SER A 151 7.17 -6.40 -5.15
C SER A 151 8.51 -6.50 -4.44
N GLN A 152 8.52 -6.22 -3.14
CA GLN A 152 9.69 -6.42 -2.28
C GLN A 152 9.28 -6.72 -0.84
N THR A 153 10.09 -7.51 -0.14
CA THR A 153 9.91 -7.79 1.29
C THR A 153 10.75 -6.86 2.15
N TYR A 154 10.16 -6.35 3.21
CA TYR A 154 10.87 -5.58 4.23
C TYR A 154 10.65 -6.17 5.62
N ARG A 155 11.71 -6.21 6.41
CA ARG A 155 11.64 -6.58 7.82
C ARG A 155 11.36 -5.32 8.66
N VAL A 156 10.24 -5.29 9.39
CA VAL A 156 9.79 -4.11 10.14
C VAL A 156 9.35 -4.51 11.54
N GLN A 157 9.88 -3.83 12.56
CA GLN A 157 9.41 -3.95 13.94
C GLN A 157 8.15 -3.11 14.14
N GLU A 158 7.22 -3.56 14.96
CA GLU A 158 6.05 -2.77 15.38
C GLU A 158 6.44 -1.41 15.98
N GLY A 159 5.63 -0.39 15.68
CA GLY A 159 5.89 1.02 16.00
C GLY A 159 7.08 1.62 15.24
N GLN A 160 7.63 0.94 14.22
CA GLN A 160 8.81 1.39 13.47
C GLN A 160 8.58 1.42 11.96
N SER A 161 9.55 1.99 11.26
CA SER A 161 9.57 2.01 9.79
C SER A 161 10.62 1.04 9.28
N ALA A 162 10.41 0.49 8.08
CA ALA A 162 11.47 -0.17 7.34
C ALA A 162 12.64 0.79 7.13
N GLY A 163 13.87 0.26 7.08
CA GLY A 163 15.10 1.02 6.82
C GLY A 163 15.25 1.47 5.36
N ILE A 164 14.22 2.13 4.83
CA ILE A 164 14.13 2.57 3.43
C ILE A 164 14.03 4.08 3.34
N SER A 165 14.61 4.64 2.29
CA SER A 165 14.50 6.05 1.93
C SER A 165 14.81 6.19 0.44
N GLY A 166 13.81 6.54 -0.37
CA GLY A 166 14.00 6.72 -1.82
C GLY A 166 14.26 5.45 -2.61
N TYR A 167 13.75 4.28 -2.18
CA TYR A 167 13.95 3.04 -2.93
C TYR A 167 13.19 3.09 -4.27
N PRO A 168 13.83 2.81 -5.41
CA PRO A 168 13.16 2.89 -6.72
C PRO A 168 12.11 1.79 -6.88
N ILE A 169 10.85 2.19 -7.12
CA ILE A 169 9.76 1.27 -7.49
C ILE A 169 9.68 1.21 -9.03
N PHE A 170 9.46 2.37 -9.67
CA PHE A 170 9.41 2.50 -11.12
C PHE A 170 10.27 3.69 -11.56
N ILE A 171 11.05 3.52 -12.62
CA ILE A 171 11.89 4.57 -13.20
C ILE A 171 11.43 4.80 -14.63
N GLY A 172 11.14 6.05 -14.99
CA GLY A 172 10.71 6.43 -16.34
C GLY A 172 9.31 5.93 -16.73
N LEU A 173 8.40 5.82 -15.77
CA LEU A 173 7.01 5.41 -16.00
C LEU A 173 6.25 6.46 -16.81
N ASN A 174 5.52 6.07 -17.85
CA ASN A 174 4.78 7.01 -18.68
C ASN A 174 3.43 7.36 -18.04
N VAL A 175 3.17 8.66 -17.88
CA VAL A 175 1.92 9.22 -17.37
C VAL A 175 0.98 9.52 -18.53
N GLY A 176 -0.29 9.17 -18.36
CA GLY A 176 -1.32 9.44 -19.36
C GLY A 176 -1.75 10.90 -19.45
N SER A 177 -2.57 11.20 -20.45
CA SER A 177 -3.23 12.51 -20.54
C SER A 177 -4.24 12.75 -19.41
N GLN A 178 -4.79 11.66 -18.86
CA GLN A 178 -5.78 11.65 -17.78
C GLN A 178 -5.15 11.43 -16.39
N GLY A 179 -3.85 11.17 -16.32
CA GLY A 179 -3.14 10.89 -15.07
C GLY A 179 -2.66 9.46 -14.96
N ILE A 180 -2.65 8.95 -13.72
CA ILE A 180 -2.06 7.65 -13.34
C ILE A 180 -2.89 7.00 -12.23
N ALA A 181 -2.96 5.68 -12.20
CA ALA A 181 -3.64 4.93 -11.16
C ALA A 181 -2.69 3.91 -10.54
N PHE A 182 -2.67 3.86 -9.21
CA PHE A 182 -1.87 2.95 -8.42
C PHE A 182 -2.76 1.98 -7.64
N GLU A 183 -2.31 0.75 -7.55
CA GLU A 183 -2.78 -0.23 -6.58
C GLU A 183 -1.60 -0.58 -5.68
N CYS A 184 -1.82 -0.64 -4.37
CA CYS A 184 -0.81 -1.08 -3.42
C CYS A 184 -1.42 -2.12 -2.49
N SER A 185 -0.64 -3.16 -2.19
CA SER A 185 -1.00 -4.16 -1.19
C SER A 185 0.18 -4.46 -0.27
N THR A 186 -0.12 -4.83 0.97
CA THR A 186 0.86 -5.35 1.92
C THR A 186 0.40 -6.70 2.46
N VAL A 187 1.35 -7.63 2.55
CA VAL A 187 1.13 -8.96 3.14
C VAL A 187 2.15 -9.18 4.23
N ASN A 188 1.69 -9.48 5.45
CA ASN A 188 2.55 -9.97 6.52
C ASN A 188 2.84 -11.45 6.29
N VAL A 189 4.11 -11.76 6.03
CA VAL A 189 4.58 -13.10 5.69
C VAL A 189 5.27 -13.71 6.89
N LYS A 190 4.64 -14.70 7.52
CA LYS A 190 5.20 -15.40 8.69
C LYS A 190 5.86 -16.72 8.32
N ASN A 191 5.39 -17.38 7.27
CA ASN A 191 5.82 -18.72 6.87
C ASN A 191 7.29 -18.77 6.39
N GLU A 192 8.11 -19.63 6.99
CA GLU A 192 9.54 -19.77 6.65
C GLU A 192 9.79 -20.34 5.25
N GLN A 193 8.91 -21.20 4.73
CA GLN A 193 9.00 -21.70 3.34
C GLN A 193 8.66 -20.60 2.34
N ASP A 194 7.71 -19.73 2.69
CA ASP A 194 7.33 -18.58 1.87
C ASP A 194 8.42 -17.51 1.86
N LYS A 195 9.16 -17.35 2.96
CA LYS A 195 10.39 -16.55 2.98
C LYS A 195 11.44 -17.07 2.01
N ALA A 196 11.53 -18.39 1.79
CA ALA A 196 12.44 -18.96 0.81
C ALA A 196 11.99 -18.70 -0.64
N ILE A 197 10.69 -18.72 -0.92
CA ILE A 197 10.10 -18.33 -2.21
C ILE A 197 10.38 -16.83 -2.47
N LEU A 198 10.19 -15.99 -1.47
CA LEU A 198 10.53 -14.56 -1.53
C LEU A 198 12.02 -14.33 -1.78
N ALA A 199 12.89 -15.04 -1.07
CA ALA A 199 14.34 -14.96 -1.26
C ALA A 199 14.78 -15.36 -2.68
N ALA A 200 14.06 -16.29 -3.32
CA ALA A 200 14.32 -16.68 -4.72
C ALA A 200 13.94 -15.57 -5.71
N LEU A 201 12.82 -14.86 -5.48
CA LEU A 201 12.40 -13.71 -6.29
C LEU A 201 13.29 -12.48 -6.07
N GLU A 202 13.82 -12.33 -4.86
CA GLU A 202 14.76 -11.25 -4.53
C GLU A 202 16.20 -11.55 -4.97
N SER A 203 16.45 -12.73 -5.54
CA SER A 203 17.78 -13.14 -5.94
C SER A 203 18.36 -12.23 -7.03
N SER A 204 19.67 -11.94 -6.92
CA SER A 204 20.39 -11.12 -7.89
C SER A 204 20.20 -11.58 -9.35
N PRO A 205 20.12 -12.88 -9.68
CA PRO A 205 19.82 -13.34 -11.04
C PRO A 205 18.41 -12.96 -11.52
N PHE A 206 17.39 -13.07 -10.66
CA PHE A 206 16.02 -12.67 -11.01
C PHE A 206 15.91 -11.15 -11.19
N GLN A 207 16.48 -10.38 -10.26
CA GLN A 207 16.53 -8.91 -10.35
C GLN A 207 17.37 -8.42 -11.54
N SER A 208 18.45 -9.12 -11.89
CA SER A 208 19.28 -8.79 -13.06
C SER A 208 18.57 -9.15 -14.37
N GLY A 209 17.84 -10.27 -14.41
CA GLY A 209 16.95 -10.60 -15.53
C GLY A 209 15.88 -9.53 -15.76
N LEU A 210 15.31 -8.99 -14.68
CA LEU A 210 14.36 -7.88 -14.72
C LEU A 210 14.99 -6.59 -15.28
N LYS A 211 16.19 -6.22 -14.80
CA LYS A 211 16.93 -5.02 -15.27
C LYS A 211 17.34 -5.07 -16.74
N LEU A 212 17.72 -6.25 -17.25
CA LEU A 212 18.18 -6.43 -18.63
C LEU A 212 17.06 -6.24 -19.68
N LEU A 213 15.80 -6.44 -19.30
CA LEU A 213 14.65 -6.31 -20.20
C LEU A 213 13.99 -4.91 -20.12
N THR A 214 14.05 -4.24 -18.97
CA THR A 214 13.49 -2.87 -18.81
C THR A 214 14.21 -1.79 -19.63
N THR A 215 15.45 -2.04 -20.06
CA THR A 215 16.20 -1.16 -20.97
C THR A 215 15.78 -1.31 -22.44
N THR A 216 14.92 -2.29 -22.76
CA THR A 216 14.39 -2.57 -24.10
C THR A 216 12.91 -2.91 -24.01
N GLN A 217 12.03 -1.91 -23.81
CA GLN A 217 10.57 -2.12 -23.95
C GLN A 217 10.27 -2.73 -25.33
N PRO A 218 9.66 -3.94 -25.40
CA PRO A 218 8.29 -4.21 -24.95
C PRO A 218 8.04 -5.67 -24.47
N ALA A 219 8.47 -6.04 -23.25
CA ALA A 219 8.23 -7.40 -22.72
C ALA A 219 8.12 -7.47 -21.18
N ILE A 220 7.42 -6.50 -20.55
CA ILE A 220 7.27 -6.43 -19.08
C ILE A 220 6.06 -7.24 -18.57
N ALA A 221 5.06 -7.48 -19.44
CA ALA A 221 3.80 -8.15 -19.05
C ALA A 221 4.00 -9.55 -18.41
N PRO A 222 4.82 -10.47 -18.97
CA PRO A 222 4.99 -11.80 -18.37
C PRO A 222 5.60 -11.77 -16.96
N PHE A 223 6.47 -10.79 -16.66
CA PHE A 223 7.06 -10.65 -15.32
C PHE A 223 6.10 -10.02 -14.31
N THR A 224 5.23 -9.13 -14.78
CA THR A 224 4.13 -8.60 -13.96
C THR A 224 3.19 -9.74 -13.57
N GLU A 225 2.77 -10.58 -14.51
CA GLU A 225 1.94 -11.77 -14.23
C GLU A 225 2.60 -12.73 -13.23
N ILE A 226 3.91 -13.00 -13.37
CA ILE A 226 4.65 -13.85 -12.42
C ILE A 226 4.68 -13.22 -11.03
N THR A 227 5.03 -11.93 -10.94
CA THR A 227 5.10 -11.19 -9.67
C THR A 227 3.75 -11.23 -8.95
N LEU A 228 2.68 -10.94 -9.68
CA LEU A 228 1.32 -10.95 -9.15
C LEU A 228 0.85 -12.35 -8.79
N GLY A 229 1.20 -13.37 -9.57
CA GLY A 229 0.91 -14.77 -9.27
C GLY A 229 1.54 -15.22 -7.96
N VAL A 230 2.79 -14.81 -7.69
CA VAL A 230 3.44 -15.05 -6.40
C VAL A 230 2.71 -14.32 -5.29
N VAL A 231 2.40 -13.03 -5.46
CA VAL A 231 1.72 -12.23 -4.44
C VAL A 231 0.37 -12.85 -4.09
N LYS A 232 -0.42 -13.26 -5.08
CA LYS A 232 -1.69 -13.98 -4.88
C LYS A 232 -1.49 -15.29 -4.13
N LEU A 233 -0.52 -16.10 -4.54
CA LEU A 233 -0.19 -17.36 -3.87
C LEU A 233 0.21 -17.13 -2.40
N LEU A 234 1.00 -16.10 -2.12
CA LEU A 234 1.43 -15.77 -0.77
C LEU A 234 0.27 -15.24 0.08
N ALA A 235 -0.55 -14.35 -0.47
CA ALA A 235 -1.70 -13.77 0.23
C ALA A 235 -2.76 -14.82 0.60
N GLN A 236 -2.93 -15.85 -0.22
CA GLN A 236 -3.90 -16.93 -0.01
C GLN A 236 -3.40 -18.01 0.96
N ARG A 237 -2.11 -18.02 1.31
CA ARG A 237 -1.56 -19.02 2.23
C ARG A 237 -1.98 -18.74 3.66
N HIS A 238 -2.21 -19.84 4.38
CA HIS A 238 -2.78 -19.87 5.72
C HIS A 238 -1.99 -18.96 6.68
N GLU A 239 -0.66 -19.11 6.72
CA GLU A 239 0.23 -18.38 7.64
C GLU A 239 0.65 -16.96 7.19
N ASN A 240 0.01 -16.42 6.15
CA ASN A 240 0.23 -15.04 5.71
C ASN A 240 -1.09 -14.26 5.82
N VAL A 241 -0.99 -12.96 6.05
CA VAL A 241 -2.16 -12.08 6.17
C VAL A 241 -1.95 -10.84 5.32
N ALA A 242 -2.83 -10.63 4.34
CA ALA A 242 -2.90 -9.36 3.63
C ALA A 242 -3.53 -8.30 4.56
N VAL A 243 -2.86 -7.17 4.73
CA VAL A 243 -3.24 -6.16 5.74
C VAL A 243 -3.73 -4.87 5.11
N GLN A 244 -2.95 -4.26 4.22
CA GLN A 244 -3.35 -3.05 3.50
C GLN A 244 -3.63 -3.39 2.05
N LYS A 245 -4.68 -2.80 1.49
CA LYS A 245 -4.96 -2.76 0.05
C LYS A 245 -5.62 -1.42 -0.24
N PHE A 246 -5.07 -0.65 -1.17
CA PHE A 246 -5.65 0.62 -1.57
C PHE A 246 -5.47 0.89 -3.06
N TYR A 247 -6.40 1.69 -3.58
CA TYR A 247 -6.42 2.19 -4.95
C TYR A 247 -6.32 3.70 -4.88
N LEU A 248 -5.43 4.28 -5.69
CA LEU A 248 -5.24 5.72 -5.75
C LEU A 248 -5.13 6.17 -7.21
N GLY A 249 -6.19 6.80 -7.70
CA GLY A 249 -6.17 7.54 -8.96
C GLY A 249 -5.68 8.96 -8.72
N LEU A 250 -4.70 9.39 -9.51
CA LEU A 250 -4.20 10.77 -9.53
C LEU A 250 -4.42 11.36 -10.92
N ASP A 251 -5.25 12.38 -11.01
CA ASP A 251 -5.63 13.02 -12.26
C ASP A 251 -5.17 14.49 -12.34
N PHE A 252 -5.53 15.16 -13.43
CA PHE A 252 -5.23 16.57 -13.65
C PHE A 252 -6.47 17.47 -13.56
N GLU A 253 -7.59 16.93 -13.09
CA GLU A 253 -8.85 17.63 -13.06
C GLU A 253 -9.00 18.48 -11.79
N ASN A 254 -9.80 19.52 -11.90
CA ASN A 254 -10.15 20.39 -10.78
C ASN A 254 -11.50 19.99 -10.18
N THR A 255 -11.70 18.70 -9.94
CA THR A 255 -12.88 18.20 -9.24
C THR A 255 -12.69 18.30 -7.73
N ALA A 256 -13.79 18.28 -6.97
CA ALA A 256 -13.75 18.42 -5.51
C ALA A 256 -13.23 17.16 -4.80
N MET A 257 -13.51 15.98 -5.35
CA MET A 257 -13.25 14.68 -4.71
C MET A 257 -12.02 13.96 -5.30
N GLY A 258 -11.59 14.30 -6.52
CA GLY A 258 -10.45 13.66 -7.17
C GLY A 258 -9.11 14.02 -6.51
N CYS A 259 -8.20 13.05 -6.42
CA CYS A 259 -6.83 13.30 -5.99
C CYS A 259 -6.00 13.80 -7.18
N ARG A 260 -5.19 14.84 -6.97
CA ARG A 260 -4.45 15.48 -8.05
C ARG A 260 -3.03 14.94 -8.17
N LEU A 261 -2.57 14.82 -9.40
CA LEU A 261 -1.20 14.43 -9.72
C LEU A 261 -0.26 15.65 -9.70
N ALA A 262 0.77 15.57 -8.89
CA ALA A 262 1.87 16.53 -8.79
C ALA A 262 3.15 15.83 -8.35
N GLU A 263 4.31 16.46 -8.57
CA GLU A 263 5.55 16.00 -7.92
C GLU A 263 5.43 16.17 -6.41
N GLY A 264 5.94 15.22 -5.64
CA GLY A 264 5.87 15.26 -4.18
C GLY A 264 5.70 13.88 -3.56
N ASN A 265 5.37 13.87 -2.27
CA ASN A 265 5.21 12.67 -1.48
C ASN A 265 3.72 12.44 -1.19
N TYR A 266 3.22 11.26 -1.55
CA TYR A 266 1.88 10.80 -1.27
C TYR A 266 1.92 9.82 -0.11
N ILE A 267 0.98 9.99 0.81
CA ILE A 267 0.84 9.20 2.04
C ILE A 267 -0.48 8.45 1.95
N ALA A 268 -0.47 7.14 2.16
CA ALA A 268 -1.66 6.34 2.36
C ALA A 268 -1.64 5.82 3.81
N VAL A 269 -2.65 6.19 4.60
CA VAL A 269 -2.76 5.81 6.01
C VAL A 269 -3.95 4.89 6.20
N GLN A 270 -3.74 3.72 6.78
CA GLN A 270 -4.80 2.77 7.14
C GLN A 270 -5.56 3.31 8.37
N VAL A 271 -6.86 3.55 8.22
CA VAL A 271 -7.70 4.21 9.23
C VAL A 271 -9.09 3.58 9.29
N ALA A 272 -9.80 3.77 10.41
CA ALA A 272 -11.19 3.32 10.54
C ALA A 272 -12.16 4.07 9.61
N ASP A 273 -11.91 5.37 9.42
CA ASP A 273 -12.80 6.29 8.71
C ASP A 273 -11.97 7.31 7.93
N GLU A 274 -12.45 7.68 6.73
CA GLU A 274 -11.76 8.60 5.81
C GLU A 274 -11.65 10.05 6.32
N THR A 275 -12.35 10.40 7.40
CA THR A 275 -12.35 11.73 8.03
C THR A 275 -11.54 11.81 9.33
N LEU A 276 -10.93 10.69 9.75
CA LEU A 276 -10.29 10.56 11.06
C LEU A 276 -9.07 11.48 11.25
N ILE A 277 -8.29 11.69 10.19
CA ILE A 277 -7.07 12.52 10.23
C ILE A 277 -7.38 13.93 9.73
N ASP A 278 -7.30 14.90 10.62
CA ASP A 278 -7.23 16.31 10.23
C ASP A 278 -5.78 16.68 9.88
N TRP A 279 -5.43 16.64 8.59
CA TRP A 279 -4.08 16.94 8.11
C TRP A 279 -3.56 18.31 8.54
N SER A 280 -4.43 19.28 8.84
CA SER A 280 -4.01 20.58 9.33
C SER A 280 -3.35 20.52 10.71
N LYS A 281 -3.54 19.43 11.46
CA LYS A 281 -2.92 19.18 12.78
C LYS A 281 -1.58 18.44 12.68
N TRP A 282 -1.21 17.96 11.50
CA TRP A 282 0.00 17.17 11.27
C TRP A 282 1.00 17.93 10.41
N ILE A 283 2.29 17.69 10.64
CA ILE A 283 3.40 18.26 9.88
C ILE A 283 4.47 17.22 9.61
N TYR A 284 5.16 17.37 8.50
CA TYR A 284 6.41 16.65 8.26
C TYR A 284 7.59 17.48 8.79
N LYS A 285 8.34 16.92 9.74
CA LYS A 285 9.60 17.50 10.23
C LYS A 285 10.76 16.88 9.47
N ALA A 286 11.35 17.65 8.54
CA ALA A 286 12.45 17.18 7.68
C ALA A 286 13.71 16.80 8.48
N GLU A 287 14.00 17.52 9.57
CA GLU A 287 15.18 17.28 10.43
C GLU A 287 15.24 15.86 10.99
N VAL A 288 14.10 15.32 11.40
CA VAL A 288 13.98 13.96 11.96
C VAL A 288 13.34 12.97 10.99
N GLY A 289 12.96 13.45 9.81
CA GLY A 289 12.20 12.73 8.81
C GLY A 289 10.97 12.05 9.41
N ALA A 290 10.05 12.79 10.05
CA ALA A 290 8.86 12.18 10.66
C ALA A 290 7.61 13.04 10.50
N ILE A 291 6.46 12.36 10.37
CA ILE A 291 5.15 12.98 10.49
C ILE A 291 4.82 13.05 11.98
N VAL A 292 4.57 14.25 12.48
CA VAL A 292 4.23 14.48 13.89
C VAL A 292 3.06 15.44 14.03
N HIS A 293 2.34 15.30 15.13
CA HIS A 293 1.27 16.20 15.50
C HIS A 293 1.83 17.55 15.98
N LYS A 294 1.16 18.65 15.63
CA LYS A 294 1.65 20.02 15.88
C LYS A 294 1.69 20.37 17.37
N ALA A 295 0.75 19.88 18.17
CA ALA A 295 0.57 20.32 19.55
C ALA A 295 1.58 19.69 20.52
N ASP A 296 1.89 18.42 20.34
CA ASP A 296 2.62 17.57 21.30
C ASP A 296 3.78 16.81 20.65
N SER A 297 3.98 16.93 19.33
CA SER A 297 5.01 16.22 18.57
C SER A 297 4.92 14.69 18.63
N SER A 298 3.75 14.14 18.98
CA SER A 298 3.49 12.70 18.89
C SER A 298 3.56 12.24 17.43
N LYS A 299 4.01 11.00 17.20
CA LYS A 299 4.08 10.40 15.86
C LYS A 299 2.70 9.99 15.39
N LEU A 300 2.52 9.88 14.07
CA LEU A 300 1.29 9.38 13.45
C LEU A 300 1.09 7.88 13.82
N PRO A 301 0.06 7.53 14.62
CA PRO A 301 -0.07 6.20 15.24
C PRO A 301 -0.88 5.23 14.37
N TYR A 302 -0.48 5.07 13.10
CA TYR A 302 -1.21 4.25 12.12
C TYR A 302 -0.24 3.49 11.23
N ASN A 303 -0.71 2.42 10.59
CA ASN A 303 0.04 1.85 9.48
C ASN A 303 -0.02 2.81 8.29
N TYR A 304 1.12 3.10 7.66
CA TYR A 304 1.13 3.96 6.49
C TYR A 304 2.28 3.70 5.54
N VAL A 305 2.05 4.05 4.28
CA VAL A 305 3.01 3.99 3.18
C VAL A 305 3.22 5.40 2.63
N ILE A 306 4.47 5.78 2.38
CA ILE A 306 4.82 7.02 1.68
C ILE A 306 5.59 6.68 0.43
N PHE A 307 5.06 7.09 -0.71
CA PHE A 307 5.76 7.02 -1.99
C PHE A 307 5.91 8.41 -2.59
N ARG A 308 6.92 8.60 -3.43
CA ARG A 308 7.24 9.86 -4.07
C ARG A 308 7.12 9.76 -5.56
N ILE A 309 6.52 10.79 -6.14
CA ILE A 309 6.51 11.05 -7.57
C ILE A 309 7.48 12.19 -7.85
N SER A 310 8.42 11.98 -8.76
CA SER A 310 9.29 13.02 -9.29
C SER A 310 9.37 12.92 -10.80
N ARG A 311 9.78 13.99 -11.48
CA ARG A 311 10.14 13.88 -12.90
C ARG A 311 11.22 12.83 -13.16
N TYR A 312 11.16 12.29 -14.36
CA TYR A 312 12.29 11.59 -14.97
C TYR A 312 13.19 12.62 -15.66
N GLU A 313 14.47 12.60 -15.33
CA GLU A 313 15.52 13.40 -15.98
C GLU A 313 16.38 12.43 -16.81
N GLU A 314 16.63 12.77 -18.08
CA GLU A 314 17.48 12.00 -19.00
C GLU A 314 18.98 12.24 -18.76
#